data_AF-A0A971RTX4-F1
#
_entry.id   AF-A0A971RTX4-F1
#
_cell.length_a   1.000
_cell.length_b   1.000
_cell.length_c   1.000
_cell.angle_alpha   90.00
_cell.angle_beta   90.00
_cell.angle_gamma   90.00
#
_symmetry.space_group_name_H-M   'P 1'
#
loop_
_entity.id
_entity.type
_entity.pdbx_description
1 polymer ?
#
loop_
_entity_poly.entity_id
_entity_poly.type
_entity_poly.pdbx_seq_one_letter_code
_entity_poly.pdbx_strand_id
1 'polypeptide(L)'
;MAKQGDWVQVRSVILQPQERAPNLPSDTQQVPLVQWVKGWLQSDADLGQPARVRTLTGREVAGTLVGEAPGYTHSFGGHIRQLQEARMGIRQALWGKDEQP
;
A
#
# COMPACT_ATOMS: atom_id res chain seq x y z
N MET A 1 13.07 -9.51 -5.97
CA MET A 1 13.43 -8.80 -4.73
C MET A 1 13.30 -7.32 -4.98
N ALA A 2 12.26 -6.71 -4.40
CA ALA A 2 12.09 -5.27 -4.38
C ALA A 2 13.12 -4.63 -3.44
N LYS A 3 13.56 -3.42 -3.78
CA LYS A 3 14.58 -2.67 -3.04
C LYS A 3 13.95 -1.62 -2.14
N GLN A 4 14.65 -1.31 -1.05
CA GLN A 4 14.27 -0.17 -0.22
C GLN A 4 14.04 1.09 -1.09
N GLY A 5 12.93 1.78 -0.87
CA GLY A 5 12.52 2.95 -1.65
C GLY A 5 11.67 2.63 -2.87
N ASP A 6 11.52 1.36 -3.27
CA ASP A 6 10.62 1.00 -4.37
C ASP A 6 9.15 1.22 -3.99
N TRP A 7 8.36 1.65 -4.98
CA TRP A 7 6.91 1.74 -4.83
C TRP A 7 6.29 0.35 -5.00
N VAL A 8 5.71 -0.17 -3.92
CA VAL A 8 5.21 -1.54 -3.84
C VAL A 8 3.80 -1.59 -3.27
N GLN A 9 3.17 -2.76 -3.33
CA GLN A 9 1.90 -3.05 -2.65
C GLN A 9 2.09 -4.12 -1.58
N VAL A 10 1.59 -3.86 -0.38
CA VAL A 10 1.48 -4.84 0.70
C VAL A 10 0.02 -5.21 0.95
N ARG A 11 -0.19 -6.46 1.38
CA ARG A 11 -1.48 -7.00 1.81
C ARG A 11 -1.41 -7.41 3.27
N SER A 12 -2.44 -7.09 4.05
CA SER A 12 -2.62 -7.64 5.39
C SER A 12 -4.08 -7.99 5.64
N VAL A 13 -4.31 -8.97 6.52
CA VAL A 13 -5.64 -9.21 7.10
C VAL A 13 -5.77 -8.31 8.31
N ILE A 14 -6.78 -7.44 8.32
CA ILE A 14 -7.01 -6.49 9.42
C ILE A 14 -8.12 -6.94 10.37
N LEU A 15 -9.05 -7.78 9.90
CA LEU A 15 -10.02 -8.49 10.74
C LEU A 15 -10.21 -9.90 10.20
N GLN A 16 -10.07 -10.89 11.07
CA GLN A 16 -10.49 -12.26 10.79
C GLN A 16 -12.02 -12.35 10.76
N PRO A 17 -12.61 -13.40 10.15
CA PRO A 17 -14.06 -13.60 10.14
C PRO A 17 -14.72 -13.47 11.53
N GLN A 18 -14.05 -13.95 12.57
CA GLN A 18 -14.55 -13.92 13.96
C GLN A 18 -14.53 -12.52 14.58
N GLU A 19 -13.79 -11.59 14.00
CA GLU A 19 -13.65 -10.21 14.45
C GLU A 19 -14.56 -9.26 13.63
N ARG A 20 -15.34 -9.80 12.68
CA ARG A 20 -16.27 -9.04 11.85
C ARG A 20 -17.51 -8.64 12.66
N ALA A 21 -18.10 -7.50 12.29
CA ALA A 21 -19.28 -7.00 12.98
C ALA A 21 -20.49 -7.96 12.81
N PRO A 22 -21.26 -8.21 13.88
CA PRO A 22 -22.32 -9.24 13.90
C PRO A 22 -23.52 -8.89 13.02
N ASN A 23 -23.66 -7.62 12.60
CA ASN A 23 -24.77 -7.13 11.79
C ASN A 23 -24.48 -7.15 10.28
N LEU A 24 -23.35 -7.72 9.84
CA LEU A 24 -23.03 -7.87 8.43
C LEU A 24 -23.86 -9.00 7.78
N PRO A 25 -24.09 -8.98 6.47
CA PRO A 25 -24.61 -10.14 5.75
C PRO A 25 -23.74 -11.39 5.96
N SER A 26 -24.37 -12.58 5.94
CA SER A 26 -23.71 -13.85 6.29
C SER A 26 -22.48 -14.15 5.42
N ASP A 27 -22.56 -13.87 4.12
CA ASP A 27 -21.45 -14.03 3.17
C ASP A 27 -20.25 -13.15 3.53
N THR A 28 -20.51 -11.92 3.97
CA THR A 28 -19.51 -10.91 4.32
C THR A 28 -18.88 -11.16 5.71
N GLN A 29 -19.62 -11.81 6.62
CA GLN A 29 -19.08 -12.24 7.92
C GLN A 29 -18.08 -13.39 7.79
N GLN A 30 -18.28 -14.28 6.82
CA GLN A 30 -17.50 -15.51 6.66
C GLN A 30 -16.10 -15.29 6.06
N VAL A 31 -15.78 -14.08 5.60
CA VAL A 31 -14.50 -13.76 4.94
C VAL A 31 -13.72 -12.70 5.71
N PRO A 32 -12.37 -12.75 5.69
CA PRO A 32 -11.54 -11.76 6.35
C PRO A 32 -11.67 -10.39 5.69
N LEU A 33 -11.53 -9.32 6.47
CA LEU A 33 -11.31 -7.99 5.94
C LEU A 33 -9.83 -7.85 5.59
N VAL A 34 -9.55 -7.70 4.29
CA VAL A 34 -8.19 -7.58 3.76
C VAL A 34 -7.90 -6.14 3.38
N GLN A 35 -6.76 -5.63 3.82
CA GLN A 35 -6.23 -4.32 3.45
C GLN A 35 -5.14 -4.48 2.39
N TRP A 36 -5.17 -3.60 1.39
CA TRP A 36 -4.12 -3.46 0.39
C TRP A 36 -3.60 -2.03 0.41
N VAL A 37 -2.30 -1.86 0.62
CA VAL A 37 -1.68 -0.54 0.75
C VAL A 37 -0.51 -0.42 -0.19
N LYS A 38 -0.46 0.70 -0.93
CA LYS A 38 0.70 1.07 -1.73
C LYS A 38 1.58 2.05 -0.94
N GLY A 39 2.89 1.90 -1.04
CA GLY A 39 3.84 2.75 -0.33
C GLY A 39 5.28 2.48 -0.74
N TRP A 40 6.20 3.29 -0.20
CA TRP A 40 7.65 3.07 -0.38
C TRP A 40 8.15 2.02 0.58
N LEU A 41 8.77 0.99 0.03
CA LEU A 41 9.34 -0.13 0.79
C LEU A 41 10.45 0.37 1.75
N GLN A 42 10.39 -0.04 3.01
CA GLN A 42 11.34 0.42 4.04
C GLN A 42 12.63 -0.41 4.15
N SER A 43 12.66 -1.61 3.57
CA SER A 43 13.82 -2.51 3.51
C SER A 43 13.64 -3.50 2.36
N ASP A 44 14.72 -4.00 1.76
CA ASP A 44 14.67 -5.03 0.73
C ASP A 44 13.75 -6.20 1.14
N ALA A 45 12.92 -6.68 0.21
CA ALA A 45 11.97 -7.76 0.47
C ALA A 45 11.61 -8.52 -0.81
N ASP A 46 11.31 -9.80 -0.66
CA ASP A 46 10.83 -10.67 -1.73
C ASP A 46 9.30 -10.75 -1.75
N LEU A 47 8.74 -10.99 -2.94
CA LEU A 47 7.32 -11.26 -3.10
C LEU A 47 6.90 -12.44 -2.20
N GLY A 48 5.79 -12.27 -1.49
CA GLY A 48 5.27 -13.23 -0.51
C GLY A 48 5.89 -13.11 0.88
N GLN A 49 6.91 -12.27 1.09
CA GLN A 49 7.54 -12.09 2.40
C GLN A 49 6.97 -10.89 3.18
N PRO A 50 7.16 -10.85 4.52
CA PRO A 50 6.83 -9.68 5.32
C PRO A 50 7.60 -8.44 4.85
N ALA A 51 6.90 -7.31 4.79
CA ALA A 51 7.44 -6.03 4.39
C ALA A 51 6.76 -4.90 5.18
N ARG A 52 7.47 -3.76 5.28
CA ARG A 52 6.92 -2.50 5.77
C ARG A 52 6.99 -1.45 4.68
N VAL A 53 5.93 -0.67 4.55
CA VAL A 53 5.86 0.45 3.61
C VAL A 53 5.53 1.74 4.34
N ARG A 54 6.07 2.85 3.84
CA ARG A 54 5.63 4.20 4.20
C ARG A 54 4.67 4.72 3.14
N THR A 55 3.47 5.14 3.53
CA THR A 55 2.47 5.65 2.60
C THR A 55 2.76 7.08 2.17
N LEU A 56 2.06 7.55 1.13
CA LEU A 56 2.08 8.96 0.69
C LEU A 56 1.76 9.95 1.83
N THR A 57 0.92 9.53 2.79
CA THR A 57 0.52 10.34 3.95
C THR A 57 1.41 10.13 5.17
N GLY A 58 2.55 9.44 5.02
CA GLY A 58 3.54 9.25 6.07
C GLY A 58 3.25 8.13 7.07
N ARG A 59 2.20 7.32 6.87
CA ARG A 59 1.90 6.18 7.77
C ARG A 59 2.85 5.02 7.48
N GLU A 60 3.30 4.33 8.51
CA GLU A 60 3.97 3.03 8.35
C GLU A 60 2.94 1.90 8.42
N VAL A 61 3.01 0.98 7.46
CA VAL A 61 2.10 -0.15 7.36
C VAL A 61 2.90 -1.43 7.12
N ALA A 62 2.68 -2.45 7.95
CA ALA A 62 3.24 -3.78 7.78
C ALA A 62 2.26 -4.69 7.03
N GLY A 63 2.79 -5.62 6.24
CA GLY A 63 2.01 -6.65 5.57
C GLY A 63 2.91 -7.58 4.76
N THR A 64 2.31 -8.41 3.93
CA THR A 64 3.02 -9.26 2.98
C THR A 64 3.21 -8.50 1.67
N LEU A 65 4.42 -8.50 1.11
CA LEU A 65 4.71 -7.93 -0.20
C LEU A 65 3.99 -8.75 -1.29
N VAL A 66 3.13 -8.10 -2.08
CA VAL A 66 2.26 -8.77 -3.06
C VAL A 66 2.36 -8.18 -4.47
N GLY A 67 3.08 -7.07 -4.64
CA GLY A 67 3.31 -6.49 -5.96
C GLY A 67 4.44 -5.46 -5.95
N GLU A 68 5.27 -5.54 -6.98
CA GLU A 68 6.31 -4.55 -7.30
C GLU A 68 5.76 -3.60 -8.38
N ALA A 69 6.01 -2.29 -8.26
CA ALA A 69 5.51 -1.26 -9.18
C ALA A 69 4.02 -1.46 -9.60
N PRO A 70 3.09 -1.52 -8.63
CA PRO A 70 1.71 -1.97 -8.87
C PRO A 70 0.91 -0.98 -9.73
N GLY A 71 0.61 -1.37 -10.98
CA GLY A 71 -0.34 -0.68 -11.87
C GLY A 71 -1.80 -0.94 -11.52
N TYR A 72 -2.73 -0.42 -12.32
CA TYR A 72 -4.15 -0.80 -12.26
C TYR A 72 -4.45 -1.82 -13.36
N THR A 73 -5.16 -2.89 -13.01
CA THR A 73 -5.48 -3.98 -13.95
C THR A 73 -6.60 -3.65 -14.93
N HIS A 74 -7.40 -2.61 -14.65
CA HIS A 74 -8.54 -2.19 -15.47
C HIS A 74 -8.17 -1.03 -16.44
N SER A 75 -7.18 -1.26 -17.29
CA SER A 75 -6.89 -0.44 -18.48
C SER A 75 -6.19 0.92 -18.30
N PHE A 76 -5.69 1.26 -17.11
CA PHE A 76 -4.89 2.50 -16.91
C PHE A 76 -3.38 2.32 -17.13
N GLY A 77 -2.95 1.12 -17.55
CA GLY A 77 -1.55 0.81 -17.79
C GLY A 77 -0.74 0.53 -16.52
N GLY A 78 0.56 0.33 -16.73
CA GLY A 78 1.52 0.05 -15.66
C GLY A 78 1.83 1.27 -14.79
N HIS A 79 2.51 1.04 -13.68
CA HIS A 79 3.02 2.12 -12.84
C HIS A 79 4.14 2.89 -13.56
N ILE A 80 3.95 4.20 -13.76
CA ILE A 80 4.94 5.10 -14.36
C ILE A 80 5.57 5.94 -13.25
N ARG A 81 6.82 5.62 -12.89
CA ARG A 81 7.58 6.27 -11.80
C ARG A 81 7.69 7.79 -11.99
N GLN A 82 7.92 8.25 -13.20
CA GLN A 82 8.11 9.67 -13.51
C GLN A 82 6.85 10.50 -13.22
N LEU A 83 5.65 9.92 -13.42
CA LEU A 83 4.39 10.59 -13.07
C LEU A 83 4.21 10.72 -11.56
N GLN A 84 4.66 9.72 -10.80
CA GLN A 84 4.68 9.78 -9.34
C GLN A 84 5.64 10.86 -8.84
N GLU A 85 6.86 10.91 -9.37
CA GLU A 85 7.88 11.90 -9.03
C GLU A 85 7.40 13.32 -9.37
N ALA A 86 6.82 13.52 -10.55
CA ALA A 86 6.24 14.81 -10.96
C ALA A 86 5.12 15.25 -10.01
N ARG A 87 4.20 14.34 -9.65
CA ARG A 87 3.16 14.61 -8.65
C ARG A 87 3.73 15.05 -7.31
N MET A 88 4.77 14.35 -6.82
CA MET A 88 5.42 14.68 -5.55
C MET A 88 6.07 16.05 -5.59
N GLY A 89 6.78 16.36 -6.69
CA GLY A 89 7.39 17.68 -6.90
C GLY A 89 6.36 18.81 -6.93
N ILE A 90 5.25 18.63 -7.65
CA ILE A 90 4.15 19.61 -7.68
C ILE A 90 3.56 19.80 -6.29
N ARG A 91 3.32 18.71 -5.55
CA ARG A 91 2.77 18.80 -4.19
C ARG A 91 3.71 19.57 -3.27
N GLN A 92 5.01 19.28 -3.32
CA GLN A 92 6.00 19.98 -2.51
C GLN A 92 6.10 21.47 -2.88
N ALA A 93 6.02 21.83 -4.16
CA ALA A 93 6.11 23.21 -4.61
C ALA A 93 4.89 24.05 -4.17
N LEU A 94 3.70 23.46 -4.17
CA LEU A 94 2.45 24.16 -3.86
C LEU A 94 2.13 24.20 -2.36
N TRP A 95 2.47 23.15 -1.61
CA TRP A 95 2.09 23.00 -0.20
C TRP A 95 3.27 22.88 0.77
N GLY A 96 4.51 22.94 0.28
CA GLY A 96 5.71 22.76 1.11
C GLY A 96 5.94 21.29 1.49
N LYS A 97 6.87 21.06 2.42
CA LYS A 97 6.99 19.75 3.05
C LYS A 97 5.86 19.63 4.07
N ASP A 98 5.12 18.53 4.02
CA ASP A 98 4.27 18.15 5.16
C ASP A 98 5.23 18.01 6.37
N GLU A 99 5.28 19.01 7.24
CA GLU A 99 6.00 18.95 8.51
C GLU A 99 5.42 17.78 9.28
N GLN A 100 6.21 16.71 9.42
CA GLN A 100 5.81 15.58 10.25
C GLN A 100 5.95 16.00 11.71
N PRO A 101 4.93 15.79 12.56
CA PRO A 101 5.14 15.73 14.00
C PRO A 101 6.03 14.54 14.38
#